data_AF-A0A1I0QL90-F1
#
_entry.id   AF-A0A1I0QL90-F1
#
_cell.length_a   1.000
_cell.length_b   1.000
_cell.length_c   1.000
_cell.angle_alpha   90.00
_cell.angle_beta   90.00
_cell.angle_gamma   90.00
#
_symmetry.space_group_name_H-M   'P 1'
#
loop_
_entity.id
_entity.type
_entity.pdbx_description
1 polymer ?
#
loop_
_entity_poly.entity_id
_entity_poly.type
_entity_poly.pdbx_seq_one_letter_code
_entity_poly.pdbx_strand_id
1 'polypeptide(L)'
;MNQSDINIRVLLDEESIPEKIHWSATDKDDGAEEETKAFSLSIWDHLNQNTLRIDLWNKEMPIDEMKRFYIDNLGGLAQSILNSTGDEFMASAINRLCDKLVKHVEEELKNRPASE
;
A
#
# COMPACT_ATOMS: atom_id res chain seq x y z
N MET A 1 24.31 16.78 4.97
CA MET A 1 23.60 15.52 4.67
C MET A 1 22.49 15.40 5.70
N ASN A 2 21.25 15.26 5.27
CA ASN A 2 20.15 14.92 6.17
C ASN A 2 19.92 13.42 6.03
N GLN A 3 19.94 12.72 7.16
CA GLN A 3 19.62 11.31 7.22
C GLN A 3 18.21 11.20 7.79
N SER A 4 17.39 10.38 7.15
CA SER A 4 16.04 10.07 7.62
C SER A 4 15.89 8.57 7.71
N ASP A 5 15.51 8.07 8.88
CA ASP A 5 15.33 6.64 9.10
C ASP A 5 13.83 6.33 9.16
N ILE A 6 13.39 5.36 8.34
CA ILE A 6 12.04 4.81 8.37
C ILE A 6 12.13 3.44 9.04
N ASN A 7 11.41 3.27 10.14
CA ASN A 7 11.36 2.02 10.89
C ASN A 7 9.98 1.39 10.77
N ILE A 8 9.93 0.09 10.48
CA ILE A 8 8.69 -0.69 10.43
C ILE A 8 8.88 -1.86 11.38
N ARG A 9 8.00 -1.98 12.38
CA ARG A 9 8.00 -3.08 13.33
C ARG A 9 6.70 -3.86 13.18
N VAL A 10 6.84 -5.16 12.93
CA VAL A 10 5.71 -6.08 12.77
C VAL A 10 5.71 -7.04 13.96
N LEU A 11 4.60 -7.08 14.69
CA LEU A 11 4.35 -8.09 15.71
C LEU A 11 3.57 -9.21 15.06
N LEU A 12 4.11 -10.42 15.16
CA LEU A 12 3.50 -11.64 14.63
C LEU A 12 2.90 -12.45 15.77
N ASP A 13 1.85 -13.19 15.46
CA ASP A 13 1.31 -14.20 16.37
C ASP A 13 2.07 -15.53 16.30
N GLU A 14 1.56 -16.55 17.01
CA GLU A 14 2.13 -17.90 17.07
C GLU A 14 2.18 -18.61 15.69
N GLU A 15 1.35 -18.20 14.74
CA GLU A 15 1.29 -18.73 13.36
C GLU A 15 2.08 -17.87 12.36
N SER A 16 2.86 -16.89 12.85
CA SER A 16 3.61 -15.93 12.04
C SER A 16 2.74 -15.00 11.18
N ILE A 17 1.51 -14.72 11.61
CA ILE A 17 0.60 -13.78 10.94
C ILE A 17 0.72 -12.40 11.61
N PRO A 18 0.81 -11.29 10.83
CA PRO A 18 0.84 -9.94 11.40
C PRO A 18 -0.39 -9.62 12.26
N GLU A 19 -0.14 -9.31 13.53
CA GLU A 19 -1.15 -8.87 14.49
C GLU A 19 -1.15 -7.34 14.60
N LYS A 20 0.04 -6.73 14.75
CA LYS A 20 0.21 -5.27 14.80
C LYS A 20 1.35 -4.83 13.91
N ILE A 21 1.17 -3.69 13.25
CA ILE A 21 2.19 -3.06 12.43
C ILE A 21 2.39 -1.64 12.96
N HIS A 22 3.63 -1.33 13.32
CA HIS A 22 4.02 0.00 13.75
C HIS A 22 5.02 0.59 12.77
N TRP A 23 4.96 1.90 12.58
CA TRP A 23 5.96 2.61 11.79
C TRP A 23 6.34 3.94 12.42
N SER A 24 7.57 4.39 12.15
CA SER A 24 8.04 5.73 12.51
C SER A 24 9.01 6.24 11.45
N ALA A 25 9.11 7.56 11.34
CA ALA A 25 10.10 8.23 10.50
C ALA A 25 10.70 9.39 11.27
N THR A 26 12.01 9.60 11.17
CA THR A 26 12.70 10.69 11.89
C THR A 26 12.26 12.09 11.45
N ASP A 27 11.77 12.22 10.21
CA ASP A 27 11.28 13.50 9.67
C ASP A 27 9.80 13.76 9.99
N LYS A 28 9.13 12.85 10.70
CA LYS A 28 7.76 13.04 11.17
C LYS A 28 7.78 13.79 12.49
N ASP A 29 6.85 14.73 12.66
CA ASP A 29 6.72 15.50 13.91
C ASP A 29 6.69 14.54 15.12
N ASP A 30 7.54 14.84 16.10
CA ASP A 30 7.81 14.10 17.36
C ASP A 30 8.46 12.71 17.24
N GLY A 31 8.75 12.20 16.04
CA GLY A 31 9.37 10.87 15.84
C GLY A 31 8.57 9.71 16.44
N ALA A 32 7.29 9.95 16.75
CA ALA A 32 6.43 9.01 17.45
C ALA A 32 6.13 7.78 16.57
N GLU A 33 6.11 6.63 17.22
CA GLU A 33 5.68 5.37 16.62
C GLU A 33 4.16 5.37 16.50
N GLU A 34 3.65 5.09 15.29
CA GLU A 34 2.22 4.98 15.01
C GLU A 34 1.85 3.57 14.57
N GLU A 35 0.67 3.13 15.01
CA GLU A 35 0.08 1.86 14.55
C GLU A 35 -0.63 2.07 13.21
N THR A 36 -0.42 1.12 12.29
CA THR A 36 -1.12 1.04 11.00
C THR A 36 -1.66 -0.37 10.80
N LYS A 37 -2.68 -0.50 9.96
CA LYS A 37 -3.24 -1.80 9.59
C LYS A 37 -2.55 -2.44 8.39
N ALA A 38 -1.81 -1.66 7.60
CA ALA A 38 -1.14 -2.17 6.40
C ALA A 38 0.12 -1.37 6.03
N PHE A 39 1.01 -2.04 5.31
CA PHE A 39 2.19 -1.45 4.67
C PHE A 39 2.50 -2.18 3.36
N SER A 40 2.95 -1.45 2.34
CA SER A 40 3.44 -2.00 1.07
C SER A 40 4.78 -1.37 0.74
N LEU A 41 5.83 -2.20 0.62
CA LEU A 41 7.19 -1.80 0.26
C LEU A 41 7.56 -2.38 -1.10
N SER A 42 8.12 -1.54 -1.97
CA SER A 42 8.78 -1.98 -3.21
C SER A 42 10.24 -1.49 -3.20
N ILE A 43 11.18 -2.41 -3.37
CA ILE A 43 12.61 -2.14 -3.35
C ILE A 43 13.19 -2.56 -4.69
N TRP A 44 13.83 -1.64 -5.40
CA TRP A 44 14.57 -1.97 -6.61
C TRP A 44 15.89 -2.63 -6.26
N ASP A 45 16.04 -3.91 -6.61
CA ASP A 45 17.29 -4.63 -6.50
C ASP A 45 18.09 -4.43 -7.80
N HIS A 46 19.03 -3.50 -7.75
CA HIS A 46 19.88 -3.14 -8.89
C HIS A 46 20.82 -4.28 -9.33
N LEU A 47 21.11 -5.25 -8.46
CA LEU A 47 21.99 -6.37 -8.80
C LEU A 47 21.24 -7.39 -9.66
N ASN A 48 20.00 -7.68 -9.29
CA ASN A 48 19.16 -8.65 -10.00
C ASN A 48 18.19 -8.02 -11.02
N GLN A 49 18.19 -6.68 -11.13
CA GLN A 49 17.32 -5.89 -12.02
C GLN A 49 15.84 -6.25 -11.86
N ASN A 50 15.38 -6.39 -10.63
CA ASN A 50 14.00 -6.70 -10.31
C ASN A 50 13.49 -5.88 -9.11
N THR A 51 12.20 -5.97 -8.86
CA THR A 51 11.56 -5.33 -7.70
C THR A 51 11.26 -6.38 -6.65
N LEU A 52 11.88 -6.26 -5.48
CA LEU A 52 11.51 -6.99 -4.28
C LEU A 52 10.28 -6.31 -3.66
N ARG A 53 9.36 -7.11 -3.12
CA ARG A 53 8.09 -6.61 -2.61
C ARG A 53 7.73 -7.25 -1.29
N ILE A 54 7.21 -6.42 -0.39
CA ILE A 54 6.65 -6.83 0.89
C ILE A 54 5.29 -6.14 1.01
N ASP A 55 4.20 -6.91 1.01
CA ASP A 55 2.87 -6.41 1.32
C ASP A 55 2.41 -7.06 2.64
N LEU A 56 2.05 -6.23 3.61
CA LEU A 56 1.60 -6.66 4.93
C LEU A 56 0.30 -5.96 5.27
N TRP A 57 -0.59 -6.70 5.91
CA TRP A 57 -1.78 -6.18 6.57
C TRP A 57 -2.02 -6.99 7.83
N ASN A 58 -2.58 -6.36 8.84
CA ASN A 58 -2.98 -7.06 10.04
C ASN A 58 -4.33 -7.79 9.83
N LYS A 59 -4.63 -8.73 10.73
CA LYS A 59 -5.87 -9.54 10.68
C LYS A 59 -7.16 -8.73 10.78
N GLU A 60 -7.09 -7.49 11.25
CA GLU A 60 -8.25 -6.63 11.49
C GLU A 60 -8.61 -5.75 10.30
N MET A 61 -7.80 -5.74 9.23
CA MET A 61 -8.08 -4.93 8.05
C MET A 61 -9.22 -5.58 7.22
N PRO A 62 -10.37 -4.90 7.03
CA PRO A 62 -11.44 -5.42 6.18
C PRO A 62 -10.99 -5.65 4.75
N ILE A 63 -11.50 -6.70 4.11
CA ILE A 63 -11.14 -7.08 2.74
C ILE A 63 -11.37 -5.94 1.74
N ASP A 64 -12.44 -5.17 1.91
CA ASP A 64 -12.72 -4.02 1.05
C ASP A 64 -11.76 -2.85 1.26
N GLU A 65 -11.28 -2.63 2.49
CA GLU A 65 -10.17 -1.69 2.75
C GLU A 65 -8.87 -2.18 2.11
N MET A 66 -8.57 -3.48 2.16
CA MET A 66 -7.39 -4.05 1.49
C MET A 66 -7.42 -3.83 -0.03
N LYS A 67 -8.60 -4.05 -0.64
CA LYS A 67 -8.80 -3.79 -2.08
C LYS A 67 -8.60 -2.31 -2.40
N ARG A 68 -9.16 -1.41 -1.59
CA ARG A 68 -8.96 0.04 -1.73
C ARG A 68 -7.50 0.44 -1.58
N PHE A 69 -6.78 -0.11 -0.60
CA PHE A 69 -5.36 0.12 -0.40
C PHE A 69 -4.54 -0.20 -1.66
N TYR A 70 -4.80 -1.31 -2.34
CA TYR A 70 -4.11 -1.62 -3.59
C TYR A 70 -4.46 -0.66 -4.74
N ILE A 71 -5.71 -0.22 -4.83
CA ILE A 71 -6.14 0.77 -5.83
C ILE A 71 -5.42 2.10 -5.59
N ASP A 72 -5.35 2.55 -4.35
CA ASP A 72 -4.66 3.79 -3.98
C ASP A 72 -3.16 3.72 -4.29
N ASN A 73 -2.52 2.57 -4.01
CA ASN A 73 -1.14 2.32 -4.40
C ASN A 73 -0.94 2.43 -5.92
N LEU A 74 -1.83 1.84 -6.73
CA LEU A 74 -1.77 1.95 -8.19
C LEU A 74 -1.93 3.40 -8.66
N GLY A 75 -2.85 4.17 -8.08
CA GLY A 75 -2.99 5.60 -8.37
C GLY A 75 -1.73 6.39 -8.03
N GLY A 76 -1.12 6.11 -6.87
CA GLY A 76 0.17 6.70 -6.48
C GLY A 76 1.30 6.37 -7.44
N LEU A 77 1.35 5.13 -7.96
CA LEU A 77 2.30 4.72 -8.99
C LEU A 77 2.07 5.44 -10.32
N ALA A 78 0.81 5.64 -10.73
CA ALA A 78 0.48 6.42 -11.93
C ALA A 78 1.05 7.84 -11.85
N GLN A 79 0.84 8.50 -10.70
CA GLN A 79 1.37 9.84 -10.45
C GLN A 79 2.91 9.85 -10.40
N SER A 80 3.51 8.84 -9.77
CA SER A 80 4.96 8.72 -9.62
C SER A 80 5.66 8.53 -10.96
N ILE A 81 5.11 7.67 -11.84
CA ILE A 81 5.63 7.47 -13.20
C ILE A 81 5.52 8.77 -13.99
N LEU A 82 4.37 9.44 -13.96
CA LEU A 82 4.19 10.71 -14.66
C LEU A 82 5.23 11.76 -14.21
N ASN A 83 5.39 11.94 -12.90
CA ASN A 83 6.30 12.95 -12.35
C ASN A 83 7.78 12.61 -12.58
N SER A 84 8.13 11.33 -12.58
CA SER A 84 9.53 10.90 -12.64
C SER A 84 10.04 10.73 -14.07
N THR A 85 9.17 10.33 -15.00
CA THR A 85 9.57 9.99 -16.38
C THR A 85 8.85 10.82 -17.44
N GLY A 86 7.73 11.47 -17.10
CA GLY A 86 6.89 12.15 -18.08
C GLY A 86 6.04 11.21 -18.94
N ASP A 87 5.96 9.92 -18.62
CA ASP A 87 5.20 8.94 -19.41
C ASP A 87 3.68 9.06 -19.17
N GLU A 88 3.04 9.92 -19.96
CA GLU A 88 1.60 10.14 -19.92
C GLU A 88 0.78 8.90 -20.31
N PHE A 89 1.33 8.04 -21.18
CA PHE A 89 0.62 6.85 -21.65
C PHE A 89 0.47 5.85 -20.49
N MET A 90 1.57 5.53 -19.81
CA MET A 90 1.57 4.62 -18.66
C MET A 90 0.70 5.16 -17.53
N ALA A 91 0.87 6.43 -17.17
CA ALA A 91 0.07 7.07 -16.12
C ALA A 91 -1.43 7.00 -16.43
N SER A 92 -1.82 7.36 -17.67
CA SER A 92 -3.22 7.31 -18.10
C SER A 92 -3.78 5.88 -18.14
N ALA A 93 -2.96 4.90 -18.54
CA ALA A 93 -3.37 3.50 -18.55
C ALA A 93 -3.64 2.96 -17.15
N ILE A 94 -2.78 3.29 -16.18
CA ILE A 94 -2.97 2.90 -14.77
C ILE A 94 -4.20 3.60 -14.18
N ASN A 95 -4.40 4.89 -14.42
CA ASN A 95 -5.59 5.60 -13.94
C ASN A 95 -6.90 4.98 -14.45
N ARG A 96 -6.95 4.63 -15.75
CA ARG A 96 -8.10 3.91 -16.31
C ARG A 96 -8.31 2.52 -15.69
N LEU A 97 -7.24 1.86 -15.27
CA LEU A 97 -7.34 0.60 -14.53
C LEU A 97 -7.92 0.85 -13.13
N CYS A 98 -7.43 1.86 -12.41
CA CYS A 98 -7.98 2.27 -11.11
C CYS A 98 -9.49 2.53 -11.20
N ASP A 99 -9.96 3.30 -12.20
CA ASP A 99 -11.39 3.56 -12.41
C ASP A 99 -12.22 2.28 -12.56
N LYS A 100 -11.69 1.28 -13.28
CA LYS A 100 -12.33 -0.02 -13.45
C LYS A 100 -12.38 -0.80 -12.14
N LEU A 101 -11.28 -0.80 -11.38
CA LEU A 101 -11.18 -1.51 -10.12
C LEU A 101 -12.08 -0.89 -9.04
N VAL A 102 -12.16 0.44 -8.96
CA VAL A 102 -13.08 1.14 -8.04
C VAL A 102 -14.52 0.73 -8.32
N LYS A 103 -14.96 0.81 -9.58
CA LYS A 103 -16.32 0.39 -9.96
C LYS A 103 -16.61 -1.05 -9.60
N HIS A 104 -15.66 -1.95 -9.84
CA HIS A 104 -15.80 -3.36 -9.48
C HIS A 104 -15.98 -3.56 -7.96
N VAL A 105 -15.17 -2.88 -7.14
CA VAL A 105 -15.29 -2.95 -5.67
C VAL A 105 -16.62 -2.36 -5.20
N GLU A 106 -17.08 -1.25 -5.79
CA GLU A 106 -18.39 -0.66 -5.47
C GLU A 106 -19.56 -1.58 -5.82
N GLU A 107 -19.51 -2.25 -6.97
CA GLU A 107 -20.51 -3.25 -7.38
C GLU A 107 -20.53 -4.45 -6.44
N GLU A 108 -19.37 -4.96 -6.05
CA GLU A 108 -19.26 -6.05 -5.08
C GLU A 108 -19.87 -5.65 -3.73
N LEU A 109 -19.61 -4.43 -3.24
CA LEU A 109 -20.17 -3.93 -1.99
C LEU A 109 -21.69 -3.75 -2.06
N LYS A 110 -22.24 -3.31 -3.19
CA LYS A 110 -23.70 -3.21 -3.42
C LYS A 110 -24.38 -4.57 -3.47
N ASN A 111 -23.67 -5.57 -3.99
CA ASN A 111 -24.17 -6.95 -4.13
C ASN A 111 -23.90 -7.81 -2.90
N ARG A 112 -23.19 -7.30 -1.88
CA ARG A 112 -23.13 -7.98 -0.59
C ARG A 112 -24.54 -8.00 -0.01
N PRO A 113 -25.12 -9.17 0.29
CA PRO A 113 -26.34 -9.21 1.08
C PRO A 113 -26.05 -8.43 2.37
N ALA A 114 -26.99 -7.60 2.82
CA ALA A 114 -26.94 -7.05 4.16
C ALA A 114 -26.85 -8.25 5.10
N SER A 115 -25.66 -8.49 5.64
CA SER A 115 -25.39 -9.69 6.44
C SER A 115 -26.26 -9.65 7.69
N GLU A 116 -26.96 -10.75 7.93
CA GLU A 116 -27.53 -11.18 9.21
C GLU A 116 -26.54 -11.04 10.37
#